data_AF-A0A383VBJ7-F1
#
_entry.id   AF-A0A383VBJ7-F1
#
_cell.length_a   1.000
_cell.length_b   1.000
_cell.length_c   1.000
_cell.angle_alpha   90.00
_cell.angle_beta   90.00
_cell.angle_gamma   90.00
#
_symmetry.space_group_name_H-M   'P 1'
#
loop_
_entity.id
_entity.type
_entity.pdbx_description
1 polymer ?
#
loop_
_entity_poly.entity_id
_entity_poly.type
_entity_poly.pdbx_seq_one_letter_code
_entity_poly.pdbx_strand_id
1 'polypeptide(L)'
;MLLVLTPANYSSNNTRDTPGRRAFISPAQDQLECSACVGFAATAAAEAAINVYLQQNWVNTNLSEQDLSFCRLVPKPVLGPLVNCKFGAEYDALNAAVRSQRL
;
A
#
# COMPACT_ATOMS: atom_id res chain seq x y z
N MET A 1 13.78 -24.80 9.49
CA MET A 1 12.32 -24.98 9.31
C MET A 1 11.61 -23.67 9.65
N LEU A 2 11.20 -22.88 8.65
CA LEU A 2 10.44 -21.64 8.85
C LEU A 2 8.94 -21.87 9.08
N LEU A 3 8.43 -23.06 8.73
CA LEU A 3 7.01 -23.43 8.89
C LEU A 3 6.54 -23.53 10.36
N VAL A 4 7.45 -23.74 11.32
CA VAL A 4 7.08 -23.85 12.75
C VAL A 4 6.79 -22.48 13.38
N LEU A 5 7.27 -21.39 12.78
CA LEU A 5 7.16 -20.03 13.35
C LEU A 5 5.95 -19.25 12.84
N THR A 6 5.27 -19.75 11.80
CA THR A 6 4.08 -19.10 11.23
C THR A 6 2.82 -19.72 11.79
N PRO A 7 1.91 -18.94 12.40
CA PRO A 7 0.68 -19.50 12.96
C PRO A 7 -0.24 -20.03 11.84
N ALA A 8 -1.10 -20.98 12.18
CA ALA A 8 -2.09 -21.54 11.24
C ALA A 8 -3.10 -20.47 10.75
N ASN A 9 -3.29 -19.40 11.53
CA ASN A 9 -4.08 -18.24 11.20
C ASN A 9 -3.39 -16.96 11.70
N TYR A 10 -3.51 -15.88 10.95
CA TYR A 10 -2.99 -14.57 11.32
C TYR A 10 -3.82 -13.47 10.67
N SER A 11 -4.13 -12.44 11.42
CA SER A 11 -4.77 -11.23 10.90
C SER A 11 -4.04 -9.99 11.40
N SER A 12 -3.46 -9.21 10.48
CA SER A 12 -2.86 -7.91 10.82
C SER A 12 -3.88 -6.89 11.37
N ASN A 13 -5.18 -7.13 11.18
CA ASN A 13 -6.26 -6.31 11.72
C ASN A 13 -6.66 -6.74 13.15
N ASN A 14 -6.32 -7.96 13.57
CA ASN A 14 -6.57 -8.42 14.92
C ASN A 14 -5.34 -8.15 15.79
N THR A 15 -5.44 -7.20 16.72
CA THR A 15 -4.33 -6.85 17.62
C THR A 15 -3.88 -8.00 18.52
N ARG A 16 -4.67 -9.08 18.67
CA ARG A 16 -4.19 -10.28 19.39
C ARG A 16 -3.09 -11.01 18.62
N ASP A 17 -3.07 -10.88 17.31
CA ASP A 17 -2.17 -11.60 16.41
C ASP A 17 -0.90 -10.79 16.13
N THR A 18 -0.89 -9.49 16.44
CA THR A 18 0.22 -8.57 16.15
C THR A 18 1.20 -8.40 17.32
N PRO A 19 2.52 -8.23 17.06
CA PRO A 19 3.51 -7.92 18.08
C PRO A 19 3.15 -6.71 18.95
N GLY A 20 3.21 -6.88 20.27
CA GLY A 20 2.89 -5.82 21.23
C GLY A 20 1.42 -5.39 21.24
N ARG A 21 0.53 -6.18 20.62
CA ARG A 21 -0.90 -5.89 20.48
C ARG A 21 -1.22 -4.54 19.84
N ARG A 22 -0.41 -4.15 18.84
CA ARG A 22 -0.54 -2.87 18.14
C ARG A 22 -1.37 -3.00 16.86
N ALA A 23 -2.09 -1.95 16.51
CA ALA A 23 -2.82 -1.91 15.25
C ALA A 23 -1.91 -1.33 14.16
N PHE A 24 -1.40 -2.19 13.27
CA PHE A 24 -0.48 -1.77 12.20
C PHE A 24 -1.17 -1.36 10.90
N ILE A 25 -2.39 -1.83 10.68
CA ILE A 25 -3.19 -1.56 9.48
C ILE A 25 -4.18 -0.44 9.79
N SER A 26 -4.27 0.53 8.88
CA SER A 26 -5.28 1.59 8.90
C SER A 26 -6.69 1.04 8.63
N PRO A 27 -7.76 1.74 9.02
CA PRO A 27 -9.12 1.37 8.63
C PRO A 27 -9.27 1.28 7.11
N ALA A 28 -10.20 0.44 6.65
CA ALA A 28 -10.51 0.34 5.22
C ALA A 28 -10.89 1.71 4.65
N GLN A 29 -10.26 2.08 3.54
CA GLN A 29 -10.49 3.34 2.83
C GLN A 29 -11.43 3.14 1.63
N ASP A 30 -11.98 4.24 1.11
CA ASP A 30 -12.88 4.25 -0.05
C ASP A 30 -12.24 4.98 -1.24
N GLN A 31 -12.06 4.26 -2.35
CA GLN A 31 -11.53 4.82 -3.60
C GLN A 31 -12.61 5.51 -4.46
N LEU A 32 -13.88 5.50 -4.04
CA LEU A 32 -15.03 6.03 -4.77
C LEU A 32 -15.12 5.47 -6.20
N GLU A 33 -15.70 6.24 -7.13
CA GLU A 33 -15.78 5.91 -8.56
C GLU A 33 -14.46 6.20 -9.30
N CYS A 34 -13.34 5.77 -8.73
CA CYS A 34 -12.00 5.96 -9.30
C CYS A 34 -11.25 4.62 -9.36
N SER A 35 -10.67 4.30 -10.51
CA SER A 35 -9.82 3.11 -10.73
C SER A 35 -8.44 3.23 -10.05
N ALA A 36 -8.39 3.62 -8.78
CA ALA A 36 -7.15 3.90 -8.02
C ALA A 36 -6.70 2.73 -7.12
N CYS A 37 -7.25 1.53 -7.29
CA CYS A 37 -7.02 0.39 -6.40
C CYS A 37 -5.53 0.03 -6.19
N VAL A 38 -4.69 0.18 -7.22
CA VAL A 38 -3.24 -0.05 -7.11
C VAL A 38 -2.58 0.96 -6.17
N GLY A 39 -2.97 2.23 -6.23
CA GLY A 39 -2.49 3.27 -5.32
C GLY A 39 -2.92 2.97 -3.89
N PHE A 40 -4.21 2.67 -3.67
CA PHE A 40 -4.73 2.32 -2.34
C PHE A 40 -4.04 1.07 -1.75
N ALA A 41 -3.91 0.00 -2.53
CA ALA A 41 -3.26 -1.23 -2.08
C ALA A 41 -1.78 -1.00 -1.75
N ALA A 42 -1.05 -0.26 -2.59
CA ALA A 42 0.37 0.01 -2.38
C ALA A 42 0.61 0.94 -1.18
N THR A 43 -0.20 1.99 -1.03
CA THR A 43 -0.15 2.90 0.12
C THR A 43 -0.43 2.15 1.41
N ALA A 44 -1.52 1.38 1.50
CA ALA A 44 -1.85 0.62 2.70
C ALA A 44 -0.76 -0.42 3.06
N ALA A 45 -0.17 -1.07 2.05
CA ALA A 45 0.95 -1.99 2.27
C ALA A 45 2.21 -1.27 2.78
N ALA A 46 2.52 -0.09 2.24
CA ALA A 46 3.64 0.72 2.69
C ALA A 46 3.46 1.23 4.12
N GLU A 47 2.27 1.74 4.46
CA GLU A 47 1.93 2.14 5.83
C GLU A 47 2.09 0.98 6.81
N ALA A 48 1.52 -0.18 6.48
CA ALA A 48 1.63 -1.39 7.29
C ALA A 48 3.09 -1.78 7.53
N ALA A 49 3.90 -1.78 6.48
CA ALA A 49 5.33 -2.11 6.57
C ALA A 49 6.09 -1.11 7.47
N ILE A 50 5.84 0.19 7.30
CA ILE A 50 6.42 1.25 8.14
C ILE A 50 6.01 1.05 9.60
N ASN A 51 4.74 0.78 9.87
CA ASN A 51 4.22 0.63 11.23
C ASN A 51 4.77 -0.63 11.92
N VAL A 52 4.92 -1.74 11.19
CA VAL A 52 5.59 -2.94 11.69
C VAL A 52 7.07 -2.67 11.96
N TYR A 53 7.78 -2.00 11.05
CA TYR A 53 9.20 -1.69 11.21
C TYR A 53 9.46 -0.77 12.41
N LEU A 54 8.67 0.30 12.54
CA LEU A 54 8.79 1.28 13.61
C LEU A 54 8.08 0.86 14.91
N GLN A 55 7.39 -0.29 14.92
CA GLN A 55 6.63 -0.81 16.06
C GLN A 55 5.62 0.23 16.61
N GLN A 56 4.90 0.90 15.71
CA GLN A 56 3.93 1.97 16.06
C GLN A 56 2.51 1.65 15.59
N ASN A 57 1.53 2.40 16.09
CA ASN A 57 0.14 2.28 15.63
C ASN A 57 -0.08 3.04 14.32
N TRP A 58 -1.05 2.59 13.53
CA TRP A 58 -1.40 3.17 12.22
C TRP A 58 -1.71 4.67 12.28
N VAL A 59 -2.21 5.18 13.40
CA VAL A 59 -2.55 6.61 13.59
C VAL A 59 -1.35 7.55 13.36
N ASN A 60 -0.12 7.04 13.38
CA ASN A 60 1.10 7.83 13.19
C ASN A 60 1.61 7.83 11.73
N THR A 61 0.94 7.12 10.83
CA THR A 61 1.31 7.05 9.42
C THR A 61 0.08 7.27 8.55
N ASN A 62 0.14 8.26 7.67
CA ASN A 62 -0.91 8.55 6.72
C ASN A 62 -0.26 8.99 5.40
N LEU A 63 -0.14 8.05 4.47
CA LEU A 63 0.42 8.25 3.15
C LEU A 63 -0.71 8.59 2.16
N SER A 64 -0.43 9.39 1.14
CA SER A 64 -1.43 9.80 0.17
C SER A 64 -1.53 8.79 -1.00
N GLU A 65 -2.67 8.11 -1.11
CA GLU A 65 -3.01 7.28 -2.28
C GLU A 65 -3.09 8.11 -3.56
N GLN A 66 -3.50 9.37 -3.45
CA GLN A 66 -3.63 10.28 -4.59
C GLN A 66 -2.26 10.72 -5.11
N ASP A 67 -1.30 11.03 -4.22
CA ASP A 67 0.07 11.36 -4.64
C ASP A 67 0.69 10.18 -5.38
N LEU A 68 0.56 8.97 -4.80
CA LEU A 68 1.05 7.77 -5.46
C LEU A 68 0.38 7.57 -6.82
N SER A 69 -0.95 7.56 -6.87
CA SER A 69 -1.72 7.26 -8.08
C SER A 69 -1.46 8.26 -9.22
N PHE A 70 -1.46 9.56 -8.93
CA PHE A 70 -1.51 10.58 -9.98
C PHE A 70 -0.22 11.36 -10.15
N CYS A 71 0.66 11.39 -9.14
CA CYS A 71 1.95 12.08 -9.24
C CYS A 71 3.10 11.12 -9.49
N ARG A 72 3.09 9.91 -8.90
CA ARG A 72 4.23 8.99 -8.93
C ARG A 72 4.11 7.87 -9.96
N LEU A 73 2.90 7.34 -10.17
CA LEU A 73 2.64 6.22 -11.09
C LEU A 73 2.48 6.63 -12.56
N VAL A 74 2.77 7.89 -12.91
CA VAL A 74 2.64 8.39 -14.29
C VAL A 74 3.63 7.68 -15.22
N PRO A 75 3.17 6.91 -16.23
CA PRO A 75 4.06 6.44 -17.27
C PRO A 75 4.59 7.66 -18.03
N LYS A 76 5.90 7.68 -18.33
CA LYS A 76 6.43 8.64 -19.31
C LYS A 76 5.55 8.55 -20.57
N PRO A 77 5.28 9.65 -21.28
CA PRO A 77 4.31 9.74 -22.39
C PRO A 77 4.62 8.88 -23.64
N VAL A 78 5.46 7.86 -23.50
CA VAL A 78 6.00 7.06 -24.60
C VAL A 78 5.30 5.69 -24.72
N LEU A 79 4.54 5.21 -23.71
CA LEU A 79 4.09 3.80 -23.69
C LEU A 79 2.68 3.48 -23.13
N GLY A 80 1.83 4.45 -22.76
CA GLY A 80 0.49 4.11 -22.28
C GLY A 80 -0.43 5.30 -21.97
N PRO A 81 -1.73 5.05 -21.71
CA PRO A 81 -2.67 6.09 -21.30
C PRO A 81 -2.25 6.70 -19.96
N LEU A 82 -2.52 7.99 -19.79
CA LEU A 82 -2.28 8.70 -18.53
C LEU A 82 -3.08 8.04 -17.39
N VAL A 83 -2.42 7.82 -16.25
CA VAL A 83 -3.09 7.34 -15.03
C VAL A 83 -4.10 8.40 -14.58
N ASN A 84 -5.37 7.99 -14.52
CA ASN A 84 -6.48 8.80 -14.07
C ASN A 84 -7.58 7.89 -13.50
N CYS A 85 -8.66 8.47 -12.98
CA CYS A 85 -9.74 7.69 -12.37
C CYS A 85 -10.48 6.74 -13.32
N LYS A 86 -10.34 6.90 -14.64
CA LYS A 86 -10.97 5.98 -15.60
C LYS A 86 -10.11 4.75 -15.86
N PHE A 87 -8.83 4.95 -16.14
CA PHE A 87 -7.93 3.86 -16.54
C PHE A 87 -7.15 3.24 -15.37
N GLY A 88 -6.92 4.00 -14.31
CA GLY A 88 -6.10 3.58 -13.20
C GLY A 88 -4.63 3.37 -13.56
N ALA A 89 -3.90 2.75 -12.63
CA ALA A 89 -2.54 2.29 -12.86
C ALA A 89 -2.52 0.76 -12.89
N GLU A 90 -1.62 0.20 -13.70
CA GLU A 90 -1.29 -1.22 -13.66
C GLU A 90 -0.19 -1.50 -12.63
N TYR A 91 -0.12 -2.74 -12.14
CA TYR A 91 0.91 -3.15 -11.18
C TYR A 91 2.34 -2.98 -11.72
N ASP A 92 2.54 -3.11 -13.03
CA ASP A 92 3.84 -2.89 -13.66
C ASP A 92 4.29 -1.43 -13.60
N ALA A 93 3.35 -0.48 -13.62
CA ALA A 93 3.66 0.93 -13.41
C ALA A 93 4.19 1.17 -11.98
N LEU A 94 3.61 0.49 -10.97
CA LEU A 94 4.11 0.52 -9.60
C LEU A 94 5.52 -0.07 -9.49
N ASN A 95 5.74 -1.26 -10.06
CA ASN A 95 7.06 -1.89 -10.07
C ASN A 95 8.13 -1.01 -10.73
N ALA A 96 7.78 -0.36 -11.85
CA ALA A 96 8.66 0.56 -12.54
C ALA A 96 8.98 1.79 -11.68
N ALA A 97 7.98 2.38 -11.00
CA ALA A 97 8.17 3.51 -10.10
C ALA A 97 9.11 3.16 -8.93
N VAL A 98 8.89 2.02 -8.26
CA VAL A 98 9.74 1.50 -7.17
C VAL A 98 11.19 1.32 -7.64
N ARG A 99 11.40 0.63 -8.77
CA ARG A 99 12.75 0.35 -9.30
C ARG A 99 13.49 1.62 -9.72
N SER A 100 12.76 2.62 -10.17
CA SER A 100 13.33 3.91 -10.58
C SER A 100 13.55 4.88 -9.41
N GLN A 101 13.30 4.46 -8.16
CA GLN A 101 13.39 5.29 -6.95
C GLN A 101 12.61 6.60 -7.07
N ARG A 102 11.44 6.56 -7.72
CA ARG A 102 10.56 7.73 -7.88
C ARG A 102 9.51 7.85 -6.78
N LEU A 103 9.47 6.87 -5.87
CA LEU A 103 8.68 6.88 -4.64
C LEU A 103 9.47 7.60 -3.54
#